data_AF-A0A226EEE1-F1
#
_entry.id   AF-A0A226EEE1-F1
#
_cell.length_a   1.000
_cell.length_b   1.000
_cell.length_c   1.000
_cell.angle_alpha   90.00
_cell.angle_beta   90.00
_cell.angle_gamma   90.00
#
_symmetry.space_group_name_H-M   'P 1'
#
loop_
_entity.id
_entity.type
_entity.pdbx_description
1 polymer ?
#
loop_
_entity_poly.entity_id
_entity_poly.type
_entity_poly.pdbx_seq_one_letter_code
_entity_poly.pdbx_strand_id
1 'polypeptide(L)'
;MAEIPLPPLTPGVQVQATMTTSRVASNIGTPSVLTSLAELHENFGVPPGDVHTALHRMIMGVDTTDHFISKVLVQWRSSRYDRDAKGSHLLRCLVDGGHLDAAPLSTTLQFIAYFIPYCLIGLCIWSYWKIMFGSRMSRLLGKFPGPPLVPCAGNAYLFLGPPKNVLPTIAGLIKKYGRRFRLWKFHNPYVILVDGKDIEHVLSSNQHINKGRDYHQLHWMNGNGLITSGGDVWREDRKLLNPSFKYQRFDGFLDSFNKNGKILVSVLKKYFKNGDQKVDLHPALCRCTMDTIFESVLGATFNIQSESSEGYVGEGHVMYEGLKSVMMSYRTRGLKPWLCLPIVRNILGIAKIERETKKNFTKFMIKVIDGRKKSLKNNPGDDASRAFIDVLLESRSNQNLVDHAFTIFAAAFETNATAMNFLLFLLALNPACQKKVHQELDEVFNGDRRDATAKDIKELKYMEMCILETMRHFPPAPMFSRNLETDIVLDDGTLVPKGADVGIFVYEVHNDPAVFPHPEKFDPDRFLPAEVKKRHNYSYIPFSKGPRSCIGQKYAMLQMKSVLSHVLREFSVTTKMTRKDVNIIIGSIIEIDCSIFLTLSPRCGPKTMYKF
;
A
#
# COMPACT_ATOMS: atom_id res chain seq x y z
N MET A 1 -27.26 35.42 35.02
CA MET A 1 -28.67 35.06 35.29
C MET A 1 -29.49 35.41 34.07
N ALA A 2 -29.94 34.40 33.32
CA ALA A 2 -31.10 34.40 32.43
C ALA A 2 -31.10 33.06 31.68
N GLU A 3 -31.94 32.13 32.14
CA GLU A 3 -32.42 30.98 31.35
C GLU A 3 -33.47 31.46 30.35
N ILE A 4 -33.62 30.75 29.22
CA ILE A 4 -34.88 30.46 28.49
C ILE A 4 -34.57 29.63 27.20
N PRO A 5 -35.48 28.77 26.70
CA PRO A 5 -35.21 27.35 26.42
C PRO A 5 -35.30 26.90 24.95
N LEU A 6 -34.90 25.64 24.72
CA LEU A 6 -35.03 24.90 23.45
C LEU A 6 -36.47 24.42 23.17
N PRO A 7 -36.92 24.37 21.91
CA PRO A 7 -38.30 24.02 21.53
C PRO A 7 -38.56 22.49 21.41
N PRO A 8 -39.83 22.05 21.40
CA PRO A 8 -40.21 20.64 21.48
C PRO A 8 -40.20 19.93 20.12
N LEU A 9 -39.88 18.63 20.14
CA LEU A 9 -39.99 17.72 18.99
C LEU A 9 -41.43 17.20 18.84
N THR A 10 -42.03 17.43 17.67
CA THR A 10 -43.31 16.83 17.23
C THR A 10 -43.11 15.42 16.67
N PRO A 11 -44.10 14.50 16.84
CA PRO A 11 -43.98 13.10 16.42
C PRO A 11 -44.61 12.80 15.04
N GLY A 12 -44.03 11.82 14.35
CA GLY A 12 -44.75 10.88 13.48
C GLY A 12 -44.61 11.08 11.97
N VAL A 13 -43.99 10.09 11.31
CA VAL A 13 -44.60 9.35 10.18
C VAL A 13 -44.03 7.93 10.19
N GLN A 14 -44.86 6.94 10.51
CA GLN A 14 -44.63 5.53 10.19
C GLN A 14 -44.95 5.30 8.71
N VAL A 15 -44.03 4.68 7.97
CA VAL A 15 -44.36 3.94 6.74
C VAL A 15 -43.82 2.53 6.86
N GLN A 16 -44.72 1.59 6.63
CA GLN A 16 -44.57 0.14 6.73
C GLN A 16 -43.43 -0.41 5.86
N ALA A 17 -42.63 -1.30 6.44
CA ALA A 17 -41.90 -2.33 5.69
C ALA A 17 -42.27 -3.69 6.26
N THR A 18 -43.31 -4.28 5.68
CA THR A 18 -43.79 -5.62 5.97
C THR A 18 -42.83 -6.64 5.35
N MET A 19 -42.27 -7.51 6.19
CA MET A 19 -41.79 -8.86 5.93
C MET A 19 -40.76 -9.12 4.81
N THR A 20 -39.56 -9.54 5.22
CA THR A 20 -39.00 -10.88 4.87
C THR A 20 -37.84 -11.25 5.79
N THR A 21 -38.13 -11.49 7.07
CA THR A 21 -37.20 -12.07 8.06
C THR A 21 -37.38 -13.59 8.24
N SER A 22 -37.83 -14.33 7.22
CA SER A 22 -37.98 -15.79 7.32
C SER A 22 -36.97 -16.64 6.53
N ARG A 23 -35.85 -16.06 6.05
CA ARG A 23 -34.84 -16.85 5.31
C ARG A 23 -33.39 -16.79 5.78
N VAL A 24 -33.10 -16.22 6.95
CA VAL A 24 -31.74 -16.27 7.54
C VAL A 24 -31.68 -17.07 8.85
N ALA A 25 -32.83 -17.46 9.42
CA ALA A 25 -32.91 -18.19 10.68
C ALA A 25 -32.89 -19.74 10.52
N SER A 26 -32.15 -20.29 9.55
CA SER A 26 -32.06 -21.75 9.40
C SER A 26 -30.64 -22.33 9.40
N ASN A 27 -29.58 -21.56 9.68
CA ASN A 27 -28.21 -22.12 9.65
C ASN A 27 -27.26 -21.71 10.78
N ILE A 28 -27.77 -21.21 11.92
CA ILE A 28 -26.96 -21.08 13.13
C ILE A 28 -27.76 -21.63 14.30
N GLY A 29 -27.48 -22.89 14.63
CA GLY A 29 -28.02 -23.54 15.81
C GLY A 29 -27.34 -23.02 17.08
N THR A 30 -28.12 -22.41 17.98
CA THR A 30 -28.38 -22.88 19.35
C THR A 30 -29.16 -21.78 20.11
N PRO A 31 -30.23 -22.12 20.88
CA PRO A 31 -31.07 -21.12 21.55
C PRO A 31 -30.36 -20.32 22.65
N SER A 32 -29.24 -20.81 23.20
CA SER A 32 -28.58 -20.22 24.38
C SER A 32 -27.82 -18.92 24.09
N VAL A 33 -27.37 -18.70 22.86
CA VAL A 33 -26.60 -17.50 22.49
C VAL A 33 -27.50 -16.29 22.25
N LEU A 34 -28.73 -16.52 21.78
CA LEU A 34 -29.72 -15.47 21.56
C LEU A 34 -30.30 -14.94 22.87
N THR A 35 -30.45 -15.79 23.89
CA THR A 35 -30.93 -15.37 25.22
C THR A 35 -29.90 -14.49 25.94
N SER A 36 -28.61 -14.83 25.87
CA SER A 36 -27.55 -14.02 26.49
C SER A 36 -27.31 -12.67 25.81
N LEU A 37 -27.63 -12.54 24.51
CA LEU A 37 -27.54 -11.27 23.77
C LEU A 37 -28.76 -10.35 24.01
N ALA A 38 -29.94 -10.92 24.26
CA ALA A 38 -31.13 -10.16 24.65
C ALA A 38 -31.01 -9.60 26.08
N GLU A 39 -30.45 -10.39 27.02
CA GLU A 39 -30.23 -9.98 28.41
C GLU A 39 -29.17 -8.87 28.57
N LEU A 40 -28.19 -8.80 27.65
CA LEU A 40 -27.18 -7.72 27.60
C LEU A 40 -27.76 -6.40 27.09
N HIS A 41 -28.77 -6.45 26.22
CA HIS A 41 -29.45 -5.26 25.69
C HIS A 41 -30.45 -4.68 26.70
N GLU A 42 -31.21 -5.54 27.41
CA GLU A 42 -32.20 -5.11 28.41
C GLU A 42 -31.57 -4.54 29.69
N ASN A 43 -30.43 -5.06 30.15
CA ASN A 43 -29.86 -4.64 31.44
C ASN A 43 -28.84 -3.49 31.33
N PHE A 44 -28.26 -3.22 30.15
CA PHE A 44 -27.09 -2.34 30.03
C PHE A 44 -27.09 -1.37 28.83
N GLY A 45 -28.16 -1.33 28.02
CA GLY A 45 -28.42 -0.25 27.04
C GLY A 45 -27.43 -0.13 25.87
N VAL A 46 -26.68 -1.19 25.53
CA VAL A 46 -25.74 -1.18 24.40
C VAL A 46 -26.39 -1.80 23.15
N PRO A 47 -26.40 -1.10 22.00
CA PRO A 47 -27.00 -1.63 20.77
C PRO A 47 -26.22 -2.83 20.22
N PRO A 48 -26.87 -3.87 19.66
CA PRO A 48 -26.24 -5.18 19.40
C PRO A 48 -25.20 -5.23 18.26
N GLY A 49 -24.98 -4.11 17.56
CA GLY A 49 -24.10 -4.04 16.38
C GLY A 49 -22.63 -3.77 16.66
N ASP A 50 -22.26 -3.34 17.87
CA ASP A 50 -20.96 -2.68 18.09
C ASP A 50 -19.91 -3.45 18.90
N VAL A 51 -20.23 -4.55 19.56
CA VAL A 51 -19.25 -5.25 20.42
C VAL A 51 -18.18 -5.97 19.58
N HIS A 52 -18.58 -6.64 18.50
CA HIS A 52 -17.65 -7.33 17.60
C HIS A 52 -16.84 -6.34 16.76
N THR A 53 -17.44 -5.19 16.42
CA THR A 53 -16.81 -4.09 15.70
C THR A 53 -15.80 -3.35 16.58
N ALA A 54 -16.11 -3.12 17.86
CA ALA A 54 -15.23 -2.50 18.84
C ALA A 54 -14.01 -3.40 19.15
N LEU A 55 -14.22 -4.70 19.37
CA LEU A 55 -13.12 -5.64 19.60
C LEU A 55 -12.21 -5.75 18.36
N HIS A 56 -12.80 -5.72 17.16
CA HIS A 56 -12.09 -5.71 15.89
C HIS A 56 -11.29 -4.41 15.68
N ARG A 57 -11.85 -3.24 16.01
CA ARG A 57 -11.14 -1.94 15.97
C ARG A 57 -10.00 -1.87 16.99
N MET A 58 -10.14 -2.52 18.15
CA MET A 58 -9.14 -2.58 19.21
C MET A 58 -7.94 -3.46 18.82
N ILE A 59 -8.17 -4.62 18.19
CA ILE A 59 -7.12 -5.52 17.67
C ILE A 59 -6.40 -4.90 16.46
N MET A 60 -7.15 -4.12 15.66
CA MET A 60 -6.65 -3.42 14.48
C MET A 60 -6.01 -2.05 14.79
N GLY A 61 -6.06 -1.59 16.06
CA GLY A 61 -5.39 -0.38 16.54
C GLY A 61 -5.96 0.93 15.99
N VAL A 62 -7.28 0.99 15.77
CA VAL A 62 -7.95 2.15 15.14
C VAL A 62 -8.43 3.20 16.15
N ASP A 63 -8.58 2.86 17.43
CA ASP A 63 -8.94 3.82 18.50
C ASP A 63 -7.97 3.72 19.69
N THR A 64 -7.34 4.85 20.04
CA THR A 64 -6.42 5.00 21.18
C THR A 64 -7.10 5.75 22.33
N THR A 65 -8.00 5.12 23.06
CA THR A 65 -8.48 5.66 24.34
C THR A 65 -8.38 4.61 25.45
N ASP A 66 -7.32 4.73 26.25
CA ASP A 66 -7.01 3.88 27.42
C ASP A 66 -8.14 3.85 28.48
N HIS A 67 -9.08 4.79 28.43
CA HIS A 67 -10.18 4.91 29.40
C HIS A 67 -11.23 3.79 29.27
N PHE A 68 -11.42 3.20 28.09
CA PHE A 68 -12.42 2.13 27.88
C PHE A 68 -11.89 0.75 28.33
N ILE A 69 -10.61 0.48 28.09
CA ILE A 69 -9.94 -0.78 28.46
C ILE A 69 -9.91 -0.94 29.99
N SER A 70 -9.68 0.16 30.72
CA SER A 70 -9.72 0.18 32.18
C SER A 70 -11.10 -0.20 32.73
N LYS A 71 -12.20 0.32 32.15
CA LYS A 71 -13.56 0.01 32.62
C LYS A 71 -14.00 -1.41 32.28
N VAL A 72 -13.67 -1.91 31.09
CA VAL A 72 -14.00 -3.29 30.67
C VAL A 72 -13.24 -4.33 31.51
N LEU A 73 -11.96 -4.10 31.80
CA LEU A 73 -11.17 -5.03 32.63
C LEU A 73 -11.53 -4.98 34.12
N VAL A 74 -11.99 -3.82 34.62
CA VAL A 74 -12.48 -3.67 35.99
C VAL A 74 -13.87 -4.29 36.16
N GLN A 75 -14.77 -4.18 35.17
CA GLN A 75 -16.12 -4.78 35.23
C GLN A 75 -16.15 -6.28 34.93
N TRP A 76 -15.23 -6.80 34.10
CA TRP A 76 -15.11 -8.25 33.87
C TRP A 76 -14.61 -9.01 35.11
N ARG A 77 -13.88 -8.32 36.01
CA ARG A 77 -13.47 -8.89 37.31
C ARG A 77 -14.61 -8.95 38.33
N SER A 78 -15.71 -8.20 38.15
CA SER A 78 -16.79 -8.10 39.15
C SER A 78 -18.03 -8.96 38.86
N SER A 79 -18.25 -9.49 37.64
CA SER A 79 -19.39 -10.38 37.37
C SER A 79 -19.02 -11.85 37.61
N ARG A 80 -19.03 -12.26 38.89
CA ARG A 80 -18.83 -13.64 39.32
C ARG A 80 -20.10 -14.13 40.04
N TYR A 81 -21.14 -14.44 39.29
CA TYR A 81 -22.38 -15.16 39.67
C TYR A 81 -23.18 -15.27 38.35
N ASP A 82 -23.68 -16.40 37.86
CA ASP A 82 -24.33 -17.53 38.50
C ASP A 82 -24.09 -18.78 37.63
N ARG A 83 -23.84 -19.94 38.23
CA ARG A 83 -23.40 -21.14 37.49
C ARG A 83 -24.32 -22.31 37.86
N ASP A 84 -25.55 -22.25 37.38
CA ASP A 84 -26.44 -23.42 37.39
C ASP A 84 -27.26 -23.56 36.11
N ALA A 85 -27.43 -24.82 35.73
CA ALA A 85 -28.26 -25.39 34.66
C ALA A 85 -27.69 -25.51 33.23
N LYS A 86 -27.27 -26.76 32.95
CA LYS A 86 -27.39 -27.51 31.68
C LYS A 86 -26.33 -27.27 30.60
N GLY A 87 -25.11 -27.72 30.92
CA GLY A 87 -24.05 -28.01 29.96
C GLY A 87 -23.02 -29.00 30.52
N SER A 88 -23.46 -30.01 31.28
CA SER A 88 -22.57 -30.87 32.06
C SER A 88 -22.86 -32.35 31.85
N HIS A 89 -22.40 -32.89 30.72
CA HIS A 89 -22.00 -34.31 30.67
C HIS A 89 -20.47 -34.45 30.61
N LEU A 90 -19.77 -33.50 29.96
CA LEU A 90 -18.31 -33.48 29.95
C LEU A 90 -17.70 -32.91 31.25
N LEU A 91 -18.38 -31.96 31.90
CA LEU A 91 -17.94 -31.37 33.18
C LEU A 91 -18.35 -32.16 34.42
N ARG A 92 -19.39 -33.00 34.35
CA ARG A 92 -19.73 -33.94 35.44
C ARG A 92 -18.70 -35.05 35.58
N CYS A 93 -18.11 -35.51 34.47
CA CYS A 93 -16.97 -36.44 34.50
C CYS A 93 -15.68 -35.83 35.07
N LEU A 94 -15.60 -34.51 35.22
CA LEU A 94 -14.43 -33.81 35.77
C LEU A 94 -14.59 -33.37 37.24
N VAL A 95 -15.80 -33.46 37.80
CA VAL A 95 -16.13 -32.95 39.14
C VAL A 95 -16.64 -34.04 40.07
N ASP A 96 -17.33 -35.07 39.57
CA ASP A 96 -17.62 -36.26 40.37
C ASP A 96 -16.38 -37.15 40.39
N GLY A 97 -15.67 -37.13 41.52
CA GLY A 97 -14.49 -37.93 41.82
C GLY A 97 -14.78 -39.44 41.82
N GLY A 98 -15.00 -39.99 40.63
CA GLY A 98 -14.78 -41.40 40.39
C GLY A 98 -13.30 -41.66 40.52
N HIS A 99 -12.91 -42.33 41.61
CA HIS A 99 -11.70 -43.15 41.66
C HIS A 99 -11.79 -44.20 40.54
N LEU A 100 -11.49 -43.77 39.31
CA LEU A 100 -10.86 -44.65 38.35
C LEU A 100 -9.43 -44.75 38.84
N ASP A 101 -9.08 -45.92 39.38
CA ASP A 101 -7.70 -46.34 39.58
C ASP A 101 -6.99 -46.30 38.21
N ALA A 102 -6.58 -45.09 37.81
CA ALA A 102 -5.53 -44.92 36.84
C ALA A 102 -4.29 -45.51 37.51
N ALA A 103 -4.02 -46.78 37.20
CA ALA A 103 -2.78 -47.44 37.57
C ALA A 103 -1.66 -46.40 37.39
N PRO A 104 -0.82 -46.16 38.42
CA PRO A 104 0.18 -45.11 38.34
C PRO A 104 0.96 -45.34 37.05
N LEU A 105 0.84 -44.39 36.09
CA LEU A 105 1.74 -44.33 34.95
C LEU A 105 3.11 -44.49 35.56
N SER A 106 3.80 -45.59 35.20
CA SER A 106 5.06 -45.93 35.86
C SER A 106 5.94 -44.69 35.91
N THR A 107 6.72 -44.51 36.96
CA THR A 107 7.65 -43.37 37.08
C THR A 107 8.45 -43.16 35.80
N THR A 108 8.70 -44.23 35.04
CA THR A 108 9.24 -44.25 33.67
C THR A 108 8.39 -43.49 32.65
N LEU A 109 7.07 -43.71 32.58
CA LEU A 109 6.16 -43.02 31.66
C LEU A 109 6.02 -41.52 31.98
N GLN A 110 6.00 -41.14 33.26
CA GLN A 110 6.03 -39.73 33.66
C GLN A 110 7.37 -39.08 33.29
N PHE A 111 8.49 -39.77 33.55
CA PHE A 111 9.81 -39.29 33.15
C PHE A 111 9.89 -39.10 31.64
N ILE A 112 9.42 -40.07 30.84
CA ILE A 112 9.36 -39.98 29.37
C ILE A 112 8.50 -38.79 28.91
N ALA A 113 7.33 -38.59 29.53
CA ALA A 113 6.40 -37.52 29.17
C ALA A 113 6.97 -36.11 29.38
N TYR A 114 7.87 -35.90 30.35
CA TYR A 114 8.52 -34.62 30.56
C TYR A 114 9.89 -34.52 29.88
N PHE A 115 10.71 -35.58 29.97
CA PHE A 115 12.08 -35.60 29.45
C PHE A 115 12.13 -35.47 27.93
N ILE A 116 11.25 -36.16 27.18
CA ILE A 116 11.24 -36.09 25.72
C ILE A 116 10.97 -34.66 25.23
N PRO A 117 9.92 -33.94 25.68
CA PRO A 117 9.73 -32.53 25.32
C PRO A 117 10.93 -31.64 25.64
N TYR A 118 11.57 -31.78 26.81
CA TYR A 118 12.76 -30.99 27.14
C TYR A 118 13.95 -31.31 26.23
N CYS A 119 14.18 -32.58 25.91
CA CYS A 119 15.20 -32.98 24.94
C CYS A 119 14.89 -32.46 23.53
N LEU A 120 13.62 -32.47 23.11
CA LEU A 120 13.20 -31.91 21.82
C LEU A 120 13.39 -30.39 21.80
N ILE A 121 13.07 -29.69 22.88
CA ILE A 121 13.32 -28.24 23.01
C ILE A 121 14.82 -27.95 22.97
N GLY A 122 15.63 -28.71 23.71
CA GLY A 122 17.09 -28.60 23.70
C GLY A 122 17.69 -28.86 22.32
N LEU A 123 17.24 -29.90 21.61
CA LEU A 123 17.62 -30.21 20.24
C LEU A 123 17.19 -29.11 19.27
N CYS A 124 16.00 -28.54 19.42
CA CYS A 124 15.52 -27.41 18.63
C CYS A 124 16.38 -26.17 18.85
N ILE A 125 16.72 -25.85 20.10
CA ILE A 125 17.58 -24.71 20.46
C ILE A 125 18.98 -24.92 19.88
N TRP A 126 19.58 -26.10 20.08
CA TRP A 126 20.91 -26.42 19.54
C TRP A 126 20.94 -26.38 18.02
N SER A 127 19.94 -26.96 17.35
CA SER A 127 19.82 -26.95 15.90
C SER A 127 19.64 -25.54 15.36
N TYR A 128 18.78 -24.73 16.01
CA TYR A 128 18.62 -23.31 15.70
C TYR A 128 19.95 -22.56 15.85
N TRP A 129 20.66 -22.79 16.95
CA TRP A 129 21.95 -22.14 17.21
C TRP A 129 23.00 -22.52 16.16
N LYS A 130 23.10 -23.81 15.81
CA LYS A 130 24.01 -24.30 14.77
C LYS A 130 23.67 -23.73 13.39
N ILE A 131 22.39 -23.62 13.04
CA ILE A 131 21.96 -23.04 11.76
C ILE A 131 22.21 -21.53 11.73
N MET A 132 21.90 -20.82 12.81
CA MET A 132 22.00 -19.37 12.88
C MET A 132 23.42 -18.86 13.08
N PHE A 133 24.29 -19.60 13.77
CA PHE A 133 25.64 -19.15 14.13
C PHE A 133 26.75 -20.00 13.48
N GLY A 134 26.45 -21.21 13.01
CA GLY A 134 27.40 -22.10 12.33
C GLY A 134 27.31 -22.11 10.81
N SER A 135 26.31 -21.45 10.20
CA SER A 135 26.13 -21.47 8.75
C SER A 135 27.09 -20.52 8.01
N ARG A 136 27.38 -20.85 6.75
CA ARG A 136 28.07 -19.97 5.79
C ARG A 136 27.46 -18.57 5.76
N MET A 137 26.13 -18.51 5.77
CA MET A 137 25.34 -17.26 5.78
C MET A 137 25.72 -16.39 6.99
N SER A 138 25.69 -16.97 8.20
CA SER A 138 26.01 -16.24 9.43
C SER A 138 27.44 -15.71 9.45
N ARG A 139 28.41 -16.54 9.06
CA ARG A 139 29.83 -16.15 9.00
C ARG A 139 30.08 -14.99 8.05
N LEU A 140 29.45 -15.00 6.87
CA LEU A 140 29.62 -13.95 5.88
C LEU A 140 28.89 -12.67 6.29
N LEU A 141 27.66 -12.78 6.77
CA LEU A 141 26.91 -11.62 7.26
C LEU A 141 27.52 -11.03 8.54
N GLY A 142 28.22 -11.83 9.34
CA GLY A 142 28.97 -11.35 10.51
C GLY A 142 30.04 -10.32 10.17
N LYS A 143 30.47 -10.23 8.90
CA LYS A 143 31.39 -9.18 8.41
C LYS A 143 30.71 -7.82 8.23
N PHE A 144 29.38 -7.79 8.11
CA PHE A 144 28.63 -6.54 8.04
C PHE A 144 28.36 -6.03 9.45
N PRO A 145 28.44 -4.70 9.67
CA PRO A 145 27.96 -4.11 10.90
C PRO A 145 26.45 -4.34 11.02
N GLY A 146 25.93 -4.33 12.24
CA GLY A 146 24.49 -4.45 12.46
C GLY A 146 24.13 -4.68 13.91
N PRO A 147 22.85 -4.56 14.25
CA PRO A 147 22.38 -4.76 15.62
C PRO A 147 22.64 -6.19 16.13
N PRO A 148 22.80 -6.34 17.47
CA PRO A 148 22.89 -7.64 18.10
C PRO A 148 21.62 -8.46 17.81
N LEU A 149 21.77 -9.78 17.72
CA LEU A 149 20.68 -10.69 17.40
C LEU A 149 20.00 -11.16 18.67
N VAL A 150 18.67 -11.04 18.74
CA VAL A 150 17.87 -11.69 19.78
C VAL A 150 17.52 -13.10 19.33
N PRO A 151 17.66 -14.14 20.17
CA PRO A 151 17.27 -15.50 19.83
C PRO A 151 15.84 -15.58 19.28
N CYS A 152 15.65 -16.38 18.23
CA CYS A 152 14.41 -16.59 17.47
C CYS A 152 13.86 -15.37 16.72
N ALA A 153 13.89 -14.17 17.30
CA ALA A 153 13.35 -12.93 16.71
C ALA A 153 14.32 -12.22 15.76
N GLY A 154 15.64 -12.43 15.93
CA GLY A 154 16.68 -11.66 15.25
C GLY A 154 16.59 -10.18 15.63
N ASN A 155 16.33 -9.32 14.65
CA ASN A 155 16.12 -7.88 14.76
C ASN A 155 14.67 -7.45 14.51
N ALA A 156 13.74 -8.40 14.40
CA ALA A 156 12.32 -8.09 14.16
C ALA A 156 11.72 -7.19 15.26
N TYR A 157 12.22 -7.32 16.50
CA TYR A 157 11.77 -6.52 17.65
C TYR A 157 11.97 -5.01 17.48
N LEU A 158 12.96 -4.59 16.67
CA LEU A 158 13.22 -3.16 16.40
C LEU A 158 12.09 -2.48 15.62
N PHE A 159 11.25 -3.28 14.97
CA PHE A 159 10.14 -2.82 14.16
C PHE A 159 8.78 -3.06 14.83
N LEU A 160 8.76 -3.42 16.12
CA LEU A 160 7.53 -3.49 16.89
C LEU A 160 7.02 -2.07 17.18
N GLY A 161 5.70 -1.91 17.15
CA GLY A 161 5.01 -0.65 17.46
C GLY A 161 4.34 0.00 16.25
N PRO A 162 4.02 1.31 16.36
CA PRO A 162 3.32 2.04 15.31
C PRO A 162 4.11 2.07 13.99
N PRO A 163 3.45 1.89 12.82
CA PRO A 163 4.13 1.90 11.51
C PRO A 163 4.95 3.15 11.20
N LYS A 164 4.56 4.31 11.75
CA LYS A 164 5.30 5.57 11.61
C LYS A 164 6.72 5.53 12.21
N ASN A 165 7.01 4.57 13.09
CA ASN A 165 8.33 4.43 13.70
C ASN A 165 9.33 3.69 12.79
N VAL A 166 8.88 2.99 11.74
CA VAL A 166 9.75 2.19 10.87
C VAL A 166 10.83 3.06 10.21
N LEU A 167 10.45 4.21 9.66
CA LEU A 167 11.38 5.12 8.98
C LEU A 167 12.43 5.69 9.96
N PRO A 168 12.05 6.31 11.10
CA PRO A 168 13.02 6.72 12.13
C PRO A 168 13.95 5.60 12.60
N THR A 169 13.44 4.39 12.79
CA THR A 169 14.25 3.23 13.17
C THR A 169 15.32 2.93 12.13
N ILE A 170 14.96 2.90 10.84
CA ILE A 170 15.91 2.64 9.76
C ILE A 170 16.94 3.76 9.65
N ALA A 171 16.52 5.03 9.69
CA ALA A 171 17.43 6.17 9.71
C ALA A 171 18.43 6.09 10.89
N GLY A 172 17.95 5.71 12.07
CA GLY A 172 18.80 5.49 13.25
C GLY A 172 19.81 4.34 13.08
N LEU A 173 19.40 3.26 12.42
CA LEU A 173 20.29 2.14 12.08
C LEU A 173 21.36 2.53 11.07
N ILE A 174 21.00 3.29 10.03
CA ILE A 174 21.96 3.83 9.05
C ILE A 174 22.96 4.76 9.74
N LYS A 175 22.49 5.66 10.62
CA LYS A 175 23.37 6.55 11.37
C LYS A 175 24.35 5.78 12.27
N LYS A 176 23.92 4.65 12.84
CA LYS A 176 24.73 3.86 13.78
C LYS A 176 25.69 2.88 13.09
N TYR A 177 25.25 2.22 12.03
CA TYR A 177 26.00 1.11 11.38
C TYR A 177 26.53 1.47 10.00
N GLY A 178 26.22 2.66 9.48
CA GLY A 178 26.64 3.14 8.17
C GLY A 178 25.70 2.74 7.04
N ARG A 179 26.18 2.91 5.81
CA ARG A 179 25.39 2.80 4.56
C ARG A 179 25.22 1.37 4.04
N ARG A 180 25.81 0.40 4.74
CA ARG A 180 25.63 -1.05 4.54
C ARG A 180 25.58 -1.76 5.89
N PHE A 181 24.53 -2.53 6.18
CA PHE A 181 24.42 -3.25 7.43
C PHE A 181 23.55 -4.49 7.31
N ARG A 182 23.77 -5.47 8.19
CA ARG A 182 22.96 -6.69 8.25
C ARG A 182 21.76 -6.52 9.17
N LEU A 183 20.67 -7.20 8.82
CA LEU A 183 19.53 -7.45 9.69
C LEU A 183 19.11 -8.91 9.59
N TRP A 184 18.49 -9.42 10.64
CA TRP A 184 17.81 -10.70 10.60
C TRP A 184 16.35 -10.50 10.99
N LYS A 185 15.41 -10.92 10.14
CA LYS A 185 14.00 -11.00 10.53
C LYS A 185 13.70 -12.47 10.81
N PHE A 186 13.70 -12.85 12.07
CA PHE A 186 13.74 -14.25 12.50
C PHE A 186 14.96 -14.98 11.92
N HIS A 187 14.73 -16.01 11.11
CA HIS A 187 15.76 -16.77 10.40
C HIS A 187 16.08 -16.19 9.02
N ASN A 188 15.40 -15.12 8.58
CA ASN A 188 15.60 -14.56 7.25
C ASN A 188 16.73 -13.52 7.28
N PRO A 189 17.82 -13.75 6.52
CA PRO A 189 18.95 -12.83 6.45
C PRO A 189 18.67 -11.67 5.50
N TYR A 190 18.93 -10.45 5.96
CA TYR A 190 18.85 -9.23 5.17
C TYR A 190 20.19 -8.49 5.15
N VAL A 191 20.54 -7.91 4.00
CA VAL A 191 21.57 -6.87 3.89
C VAL A 191 20.90 -5.61 3.38
N ILE A 192 21.06 -4.52 4.12
CA ILE A 192 20.52 -3.22 3.74
C ILE A 192 21.62 -2.43 3.04
N LEU A 193 21.32 -1.92 1.84
CA LEU A 193 22.23 -1.11 1.04
C LEU A 193 21.58 0.27 0.76
N VAL A 194 22.36 1.33 0.98
CA VAL A 194 21.94 2.72 0.76
C VAL A 194 22.88 3.46 -0.21
N ASP A 195 24.10 2.95 -0.45
CA ASP A 195 25.02 3.54 -1.42
C ASP A 195 24.70 3.10 -2.85
N GLY A 196 24.76 4.05 -3.79
CA GLY A 196 24.46 3.80 -5.19
C GLY A 196 25.37 2.77 -5.86
N LYS A 197 26.65 2.69 -5.49
CA LYS A 197 27.61 1.73 -6.05
C LYS A 197 27.28 0.31 -5.61
N ASP A 198 26.97 0.12 -4.33
CA ASP A 198 26.55 -1.18 -3.80
C ASP A 198 25.23 -1.64 -4.41
N ILE A 199 24.28 -0.70 -4.58
CA ILE A 199 22.98 -0.96 -5.19
C ILE A 199 23.13 -1.38 -6.67
N GLU A 200 24.10 -0.83 -7.39
CA GLU A 200 24.37 -1.15 -8.79
C GLU A 200 24.72 -2.63 -8.98
N HIS A 201 25.55 -3.21 -8.12
CA HIS A 201 25.91 -4.64 -8.16
C HIS A 201 24.68 -5.56 -8.11
N VAL A 202 23.63 -5.13 -7.39
CA VAL A 202 22.40 -5.91 -7.24
C VAL A 202 21.44 -5.65 -8.40
N LEU A 203 21.16 -4.37 -8.69
CA LEU A 203 20.09 -3.99 -9.61
C LEU A 203 20.49 -4.09 -11.08
N SER A 204 21.78 -3.98 -11.44
CA SER A 204 22.24 -4.18 -12.82
C SER A 204 22.20 -5.64 -13.27
N SER A 205 22.20 -6.59 -12.32
CA SER A 205 22.27 -8.03 -12.59
C SER A 205 20.98 -8.59 -13.20
N ASN A 206 21.15 -9.41 -14.24
CA ASN A 206 20.07 -10.22 -14.85
C ASN A 206 19.75 -11.51 -14.07
N GLN A 207 20.54 -11.82 -13.04
CA GLN A 207 20.34 -13.00 -12.19
C GLN A 207 19.47 -12.66 -10.97
N HIS A 208 19.71 -11.51 -10.32
CA HIS A 208 19.01 -11.10 -9.10
C HIS A 208 17.65 -10.44 -9.38
N ILE A 209 16.80 -11.13 -10.15
CA ILE A 209 15.48 -10.64 -10.55
C ILE A 209 14.37 -11.03 -9.57
N ASN A 210 14.61 -12.02 -8.71
CA ASN A 210 13.63 -12.49 -7.74
C ASN A 210 13.44 -11.44 -6.63
N LYS A 211 12.18 -11.20 -6.25
CA LYS A 211 11.86 -10.32 -5.12
C LYS A 211 12.30 -10.96 -3.81
N GLY A 212 12.57 -10.14 -2.80
CA GLY A 212 12.81 -10.64 -1.46
C GLY A 212 11.54 -11.27 -0.86
N ARG A 213 11.73 -11.99 0.25
CA ARG A 213 10.67 -12.79 0.89
C ARG A 213 9.48 -11.98 1.39
N ASP A 214 9.64 -10.68 1.61
CA ASP A 214 8.56 -9.76 2.00
C ASP A 214 7.44 -9.65 0.95
N TYR A 215 7.76 -9.88 -0.33
CA TYR A 215 6.75 -9.90 -1.40
C TYR A 215 5.81 -11.11 -1.34
N HIS A 216 6.12 -12.14 -0.54
CA HIS A 216 5.23 -13.29 -0.35
C HIS A 216 3.83 -12.85 0.15
N GLN A 217 3.79 -11.75 0.91
CA GLN A 217 2.57 -11.18 1.46
C GLN A 217 1.63 -10.58 0.40
N LEU A 218 2.10 -10.37 -0.84
CA LEU A 218 1.29 -9.83 -1.93
C LEU A 218 0.60 -10.94 -2.75
N HIS A 219 1.06 -12.20 -2.67
CA HIS A 219 0.53 -13.30 -3.50
C HIS A 219 -0.96 -13.59 -3.27
N TRP A 220 -1.49 -13.31 -2.07
CA TRP A 220 -2.91 -13.59 -1.82
C TRP A 220 -3.81 -12.79 -2.75
N MET A 221 -3.44 -11.56 -3.12
CA MET A 221 -4.17 -10.73 -4.07
C MET A 221 -3.55 -10.75 -5.48
N ASN A 222 -2.24 -10.50 -5.59
CA ASN A 222 -1.54 -10.37 -6.87
C ASN A 222 -1.30 -11.71 -7.60
N GLY A 223 -1.46 -12.85 -6.91
CA GLY A 223 -1.13 -14.16 -7.44
C GLY A 223 0.29 -14.20 -7.98
N ASN A 224 0.46 -14.71 -9.21
CA ASN A 224 1.75 -14.77 -9.92
C ASN A 224 1.86 -13.65 -10.97
N GLY A 225 1.35 -12.45 -10.68
CA GLY A 225 1.49 -11.29 -11.54
C GLY A 225 2.93 -10.74 -11.61
N LEU A 226 3.14 -9.72 -12.45
CA LEU A 226 4.47 -9.22 -12.82
C LEU A 226 5.33 -8.75 -11.62
N ILE A 227 4.70 -8.33 -10.53
CA ILE A 227 5.37 -7.84 -9.31
C ILE A 227 5.87 -9.00 -8.42
N THR A 228 5.14 -10.11 -8.37
CA THR A 228 5.40 -11.27 -7.51
C THR A 228 6.10 -12.41 -8.25
N SER A 229 5.92 -12.53 -9.57
CA SER A 229 6.60 -13.56 -10.37
C SER A 229 8.12 -13.35 -10.38
N GLY A 230 8.83 -14.46 -10.53
CA GLY A 230 10.30 -14.54 -10.56
C GLY A 230 10.79 -15.43 -11.69
N GLY A 231 12.12 -15.53 -11.83
CA GLY A 231 12.77 -16.42 -12.79
C GLY A 231 12.30 -16.22 -14.24
N ASP A 232 12.17 -17.33 -14.96
CA ASP A 232 11.82 -17.34 -16.38
C ASP A 232 10.37 -16.91 -16.63
N VAL A 233 9.44 -17.23 -15.72
CA VAL A 233 8.05 -16.76 -15.79
C VAL A 233 8.02 -15.24 -15.88
N TRP A 234 8.75 -14.55 -14.99
CA TRP A 234 8.83 -13.10 -15.04
C TRP A 234 9.48 -12.59 -16.35
N ARG A 235 10.53 -13.26 -16.86
CA ARG A 235 11.21 -12.84 -18.10
C ARG A 235 10.27 -12.93 -19.30
N GLU A 236 9.51 -14.02 -19.41
CA GLU A 236 8.49 -14.20 -20.45
C GLU A 236 7.42 -13.13 -20.36
N ASP A 237 6.82 -12.94 -19.19
CA ASP A 237 5.77 -11.94 -18.98
C ASP A 237 6.29 -10.54 -19.27
N ARG A 238 7.51 -10.22 -18.84
CA ARG A 238 8.12 -8.91 -19.12
C ARG A 238 8.39 -8.71 -20.61
N LYS A 239 8.88 -9.73 -21.31
CA LYS A 239 9.12 -9.70 -22.76
C LYS A 239 7.82 -9.46 -23.53
N LEU A 240 6.76 -10.16 -23.13
CA LEU A 240 5.42 -10.02 -23.68
C LEU A 240 4.84 -8.62 -23.47
N LEU A 241 5.00 -8.05 -22.27
CA LEU A 241 4.31 -6.82 -21.87
C LEU A 241 5.06 -5.52 -22.22
N ASN A 242 6.39 -5.57 -22.37
CA ASN A 242 7.20 -4.39 -22.70
C ASN A 242 6.71 -3.62 -23.95
N PRO A 243 6.29 -4.27 -25.06
CA PRO A 243 5.77 -3.57 -26.23
C PRO A 243 4.58 -2.64 -25.96
N SER A 244 3.70 -2.99 -25.01
CA SER A 244 2.51 -2.17 -24.65
C SER A 244 2.88 -0.83 -24.01
N PHE A 245 4.09 -0.68 -23.49
CA PHE A 245 4.59 0.53 -22.84
C PHE A 245 5.72 1.21 -23.64
N LYS A 246 5.86 0.92 -24.94
CA LYS A 246 6.82 1.59 -25.83
C LYS A 246 6.29 2.94 -26.32
N TYR A 247 7.22 3.80 -26.76
CA TYR A 247 6.97 5.21 -27.11
C TYR A 247 5.87 5.43 -28.16
N GLN A 248 5.79 4.55 -29.15
CA GLN A 248 4.85 4.65 -30.28
C GLN A 248 3.38 4.48 -29.88
N ARG A 249 3.08 4.02 -28.65
CA ARG A 249 1.71 3.85 -28.16
C ARG A 249 1.23 5.03 -27.32
N PHE A 250 2.10 5.97 -26.98
CA PHE A 250 1.79 7.02 -26.02
C PHE A 250 0.86 8.11 -26.55
N ASP A 251 0.84 8.35 -27.86
CA ASP A 251 -0.10 9.32 -28.46
C ASP A 251 -1.56 8.87 -28.20
N GLY A 252 -1.84 7.56 -28.24
CA GLY A 252 -3.15 7.00 -27.92
C GLY A 252 -3.56 7.08 -26.44
N PHE A 253 -2.61 7.22 -25.51
CA PHE A 253 -2.95 7.41 -24.09
C PHE A 253 -3.31 8.85 -23.75
N LEU A 254 -2.81 9.82 -24.53
CA LEU A 254 -3.02 11.24 -24.24
C LEU A 254 -4.50 11.63 -24.26
N ASP A 255 -5.31 11.01 -25.11
CA ASP A 255 -6.76 11.28 -25.17
C ASP A 255 -7.43 10.97 -23.83
N SER A 256 -7.12 9.79 -23.25
CA SER A 256 -7.60 9.43 -21.92
C SER A 256 -7.03 10.34 -20.84
N PHE A 257 -5.75 10.71 -20.91
CA PHE A 257 -5.13 11.59 -19.91
C PHE A 257 -5.75 12.99 -19.92
N ASN A 258 -5.97 13.55 -21.11
CA ASN A 258 -6.59 14.85 -21.30
C ASN A 258 -8.06 14.84 -20.86
N LYS A 259 -8.82 13.81 -21.28
CA LYS A 259 -10.21 13.63 -20.85
C LYS A 259 -10.31 13.58 -19.32
N ASN A 260 -9.55 12.72 -18.67
CA ASN A 260 -9.61 12.55 -17.23
C ASN A 260 -9.05 13.75 -16.46
N GLY A 261 -8.05 14.46 -17.02
CA GLY A 261 -7.56 15.73 -16.47
C GLY A 261 -8.63 16.83 -16.47
N LYS A 262 -9.41 16.96 -17.56
CA LYS A 262 -10.54 17.92 -17.64
C LYS A 262 -11.67 17.58 -16.67
N ILE A 263 -11.98 16.29 -16.51
CA ILE A 263 -12.95 15.82 -15.52
C ILE A 263 -12.47 16.17 -14.11
N LEU A 264 -11.20 15.89 -13.79
CA LEU A 264 -10.62 16.25 -12.50
C LEU A 264 -10.73 17.75 -12.22
N VAL A 265 -10.37 18.60 -13.18
CA VAL A 265 -10.55 20.06 -13.06
C VAL A 265 -11.99 20.42 -12.75
N SER A 266 -12.96 19.79 -13.43
CA SER A 266 -14.38 20.03 -13.21
C SER A 266 -14.84 19.61 -11.81
N VAL A 267 -14.35 18.47 -11.31
CA VAL A 267 -14.58 18.00 -9.93
C VAL A 267 -13.98 18.98 -8.92
N LEU A 268 -12.74 19.43 -9.14
CA LEU A 268 -12.08 20.39 -8.27
C LEU A 268 -12.84 21.73 -8.26
N LYS A 269 -13.27 22.24 -9.41
CA LYS A 269 -14.11 23.46 -9.48
C LYS A 269 -15.36 23.35 -8.60
N LYS A 270 -16.00 22.18 -8.52
CA LYS A 270 -17.16 21.95 -7.62
C LYS A 270 -16.77 22.03 -6.14
N TYR A 271 -15.63 21.45 -5.74
CA TYR A 271 -15.16 21.52 -4.35
C TYR A 271 -14.87 22.95 -3.89
N PHE A 272 -14.39 23.81 -4.77
CA PHE A 272 -13.99 25.18 -4.42
C PHE A 272 -15.07 26.24 -4.68
N LYS A 273 -16.31 25.88 -5.06
CA LYS A 273 -17.41 26.83 -5.32
C LYS A 273 -17.79 27.71 -4.12
N ASN A 274 -17.50 27.28 -2.89
CA ASN A 274 -17.95 27.97 -1.66
C ASN A 274 -16.85 28.77 -0.94
N GLY A 275 -15.64 28.88 -1.51
CA GLY A 275 -14.51 29.61 -0.89
C GLY A 275 -13.93 28.93 0.36
N ASP A 276 -12.61 29.07 0.56
CA ASP A 276 -11.85 28.66 1.76
C ASP A 276 -11.90 27.20 2.23
N GLN A 277 -12.47 26.28 1.46
CA GLN A 277 -12.46 24.86 1.85
C GLN A 277 -11.05 24.27 1.66
N LYS A 278 -10.46 23.85 2.78
CA LYS A 278 -9.31 22.94 2.79
C LYS A 278 -9.79 21.57 2.33
N VAL A 279 -9.20 21.05 1.26
CA VAL A 279 -9.61 19.75 0.69
C VAL A 279 -8.41 18.81 0.64
N ASP A 280 -8.66 17.55 0.99
CA ASP A 280 -7.74 16.46 0.68
C ASP A 280 -7.93 16.07 -0.79
N LEU A 281 -6.93 16.36 -1.61
CA LEU A 281 -6.98 16.09 -3.06
C LEU A 281 -6.67 14.62 -3.39
N HIS A 282 -6.09 13.86 -2.45
CA HIS A 282 -5.64 12.50 -2.72
C HIS A 282 -6.78 11.60 -3.24
N PRO A 283 -7.97 11.54 -2.61
CA PRO A 283 -9.07 10.72 -3.12
C PRO A 283 -9.51 11.10 -4.54
N ALA A 284 -9.49 12.39 -4.90
CA ALA A 284 -9.85 12.84 -6.25
C ALA A 284 -8.78 12.44 -7.29
N LEU A 285 -7.50 12.52 -6.91
CA LEU A 285 -6.38 12.07 -7.75
C LEU A 285 -6.39 10.54 -7.93
N CYS A 286 -6.72 9.77 -6.89
CA CYS A 286 -6.90 8.32 -7.00
C CYS A 286 -8.00 7.98 -8.02
N ARG A 287 -9.15 8.66 -7.94
CA ARG A 287 -10.25 8.44 -8.91
C ARG A 287 -9.85 8.81 -10.34
N CYS A 288 -9.15 9.93 -10.51
CA CYS A 288 -8.65 10.36 -11.83
C CYS A 288 -7.71 9.33 -12.45
N THR A 289 -6.74 8.84 -11.67
CA THR A 289 -5.77 7.86 -12.14
C THR A 289 -6.40 6.47 -12.35
N MET A 290 -7.43 6.11 -11.58
CA MET A 290 -8.24 4.90 -11.81
C MET A 290 -8.96 4.93 -13.15
N ASP A 291 -9.74 5.98 -13.43
CA ASP A 291 -10.43 6.12 -14.72
C ASP A 291 -9.42 6.11 -15.88
N THR A 292 -8.31 6.81 -15.68
CA THR A 292 -7.22 6.87 -16.66
C THR A 292 -6.65 5.48 -16.98
N ILE A 293 -6.33 4.66 -15.98
CA ILE A 293 -5.77 3.32 -16.23
C ILE A 293 -6.81 2.36 -16.80
N PHE A 294 -8.08 2.49 -16.40
CA PHE A 294 -9.16 1.69 -16.97
C PHE A 294 -9.32 1.95 -18.45
N GLU A 295 -9.36 3.22 -18.86
CA GLU A 295 -9.56 3.60 -20.25
C GLU A 295 -8.31 3.30 -21.09
N SER A 296 -7.13 3.76 -20.66
CA SER A 296 -5.90 3.69 -21.46
C SER A 296 -5.26 2.30 -21.53
N VAL A 297 -5.42 1.46 -20.50
CA VAL A 297 -4.69 0.19 -20.39
C VAL A 297 -5.62 -1.02 -20.34
N LEU A 298 -6.79 -0.89 -19.73
CA LEU A 298 -7.76 -1.99 -19.60
C LEU A 298 -8.92 -1.90 -20.61
N GLY A 299 -9.00 -0.84 -21.42
CA GLY A 299 -10.02 -0.66 -22.45
C GLY A 299 -11.45 -0.60 -21.91
N ALA A 300 -11.65 -0.06 -20.71
CA ALA A 300 -12.95 0.05 -20.07
C ALA A 300 -13.18 1.47 -19.51
N THR A 301 -14.42 1.93 -19.56
CA THR A 301 -14.82 3.27 -19.06
C THR A 301 -15.78 3.10 -17.90
N PHE A 302 -15.47 3.74 -16.76
CA PHE A 302 -16.29 3.66 -15.53
C PHE A 302 -16.73 5.03 -15.00
N ASN A 303 -16.14 6.15 -15.43
CA ASN A 303 -16.49 7.51 -14.98
C ASN A 303 -16.50 7.66 -13.44
N ILE A 304 -15.59 6.98 -12.74
CA ILE A 304 -15.49 6.91 -11.27
C ILE A 304 -15.39 8.30 -10.64
N GLN A 305 -14.70 9.23 -11.31
CA GLN A 305 -14.59 10.62 -10.85
C GLN A 305 -15.96 11.31 -10.70
N SER A 306 -16.88 11.08 -11.63
CA SER A 306 -18.17 11.76 -11.72
C SER A 306 -19.21 11.14 -10.79
N GLU A 307 -19.30 9.80 -10.76
CA GLU A 307 -20.31 9.07 -9.96
C GLU A 307 -20.14 9.29 -8.45
N SER A 308 -18.90 9.47 -7.99
CA SER A 308 -18.62 9.76 -6.57
C SER A 308 -19.13 11.13 -6.09
N SER A 309 -19.47 12.05 -7.00
CA SER A 309 -20.07 13.34 -6.63
C SER A 309 -21.55 13.26 -6.25
N GLU A 310 -22.18 12.10 -6.47
CA GLU A 310 -23.61 11.85 -6.20
C GLU A 310 -23.83 10.79 -5.08
N GLY A 311 -22.79 10.42 -4.34
CA GLY A 311 -22.91 9.48 -3.20
C GLY A 311 -23.04 8.00 -3.59
N TYR A 312 -22.85 7.65 -4.86
CA TYR A 312 -22.85 6.26 -5.33
C TYR A 312 -21.55 5.53 -4.97
N VAL A 313 -21.67 4.38 -4.31
CA VAL A 313 -20.55 3.47 -3.96
C VAL A 313 -20.47 2.37 -5.03
N GLY A 314 -19.98 2.74 -6.21
CA GLY A 314 -19.88 1.87 -7.39
C GLY A 314 -18.61 1.01 -7.47
N GLU A 315 -18.29 0.52 -8.67
CA GLU A 315 -17.14 -0.37 -8.91
C GLU A 315 -15.78 0.23 -8.52
N GLY A 316 -15.62 1.56 -8.60
CA GLY A 316 -14.41 2.24 -8.13
C GLY A 316 -14.12 2.03 -6.64
N HIS A 317 -15.17 1.91 -5.81
CA HIS A 317 -15.01 1.64 -4.38
C HIS A 317 -14.46 0.23 -4.12
N VAL A 318 -14.95 -0.77 -4.85
CA VAL A 318 -14.46 -2.16 -4.75
C VAL A 318 -12.96 -2.24 -5.02
N MET A 319 -12.50 -1.51 -6.02
CA MET A 319 -11.09 -1.47 -6.40
C MET A 319 -10.23 -0.75 -5.35
N TYR A 320 -10.74 0.38 -4.83
CA TYR A 320 -10.06 1.15 -3.80
C TYR A 320 -9.91 0.35 -2.49
N GLU A 321 -10.99 -0.26 -2.01
CA GLU A 321 -10.99 -1.09 -0.79
C GLU A 321 -10.13 -2.35 -0.97
N GLY A 322 -10.14 -2.93 -2.18
CA GLY A 322 -9.25 -4.02 -2.55
C GLY A 322 -7.78 -3.67 -2.39
N LEU A 323 -7.35 -2.51 -2.91
CA LEU A 323 -5.96 -2.07 -2.77
C LEU A 323 -5.61 -1.71 -1.33
N LYS A 324 -6.48 -0.97 -0.62
CA LYS A 324 -6.28 -0.65 0.80
C LYS A 324 -6.08 -1.90 1.64
N SER A 325 -6.84 -2.96 1.36
CA SER A 325 -6.69 -4.25 2.03
C SER A 325 -5.30 -4.86 1.80
N VAL A 326 -4.74 -4.74 0.59
CA VAL A 326 -3.38 -5.21 0.27
C VAL A 326 -2.32 -4.40 1.02
N MET A 327 -2.42 -3.07 0.98
CA MET A 327 -1.50 -2.17 1.69
C MET A 327 -1.50 -2.44 3.19
N MET A 328 -2.70 -2.53 3.78
CA MET A 328 -2.89 -2.86 5.19
C MET A 328 -2.34 -4.25 5.52
N SER A 329 -2.57 -5.25 4.67
CA SER A 329 -2.05 -6.61 4.85
C SER A 329 -0.52 -6.64 4.82
N TYR A 330 0.12 -5.97 3.86
CA TYR A 330 1.58 -5.86 3.75
C TYR A 330 2.17 -5.19 5.00
N ARG A 331 1.60 -4.06 5.41
CA ARG A 331 2.05 -3.31 6.60
C ARG A 331 1.91 -4.14 7.89
N THR A 332 0.73 -4.69 8.13
CA THR A 332 0.44 -5.43 9.37
C THR A 332 1.26 -6.69 9.49
N ARG A 333 1.40 -7.49 8.43
CA ARG A 333 2.20 -8.72 8.44
C ARG A 333 3.70 -8.44 8.46
N GLY A 334 4.15 -7.33 7.88
CA GLY A 334 5.52 -6.86 8.00
C GLY A 334 5.96 -6.57 9.44
N LEU A 335 5.06 -6.04 10.27
CA LEU A 335 5.32 -5.68 11.67
C LEU A 335 4.86 -6.74 12.68
N LYS A 336 3.91 -7.60 12.30
CA LYS A 336 3.32 -8.66 13.13
C LYS A 336 3.45 -10.01 12.42
N PRO A 337 4.65 -10.64 12.46
CA PRO A 337 4.95 -11.77 11.58
C PRO A 337 4.19 -13.06 11.91
N TRP A 338 3.61 -13.17 13.11
CA TRP A 338 2.66 -14.25 13.44
C TRP A 338 1.41 -14.20 12.56
N LEU A 339 1.04 -13.04 12.01
CA LEU A 339 -0.04 -12.92 11.02
C LEU A 339 0.35 -13.49 9.64
N CYS A 340 1.61 -13.84 9.39
CA CYS A 340 1.97 -14.59 8.19
C CYS A 340 1.51 -16.05 8.28
N LEU A 341 1.31 -16.59 9.49
CA LEU A 341 0.87 -17.98 9.68
C LEU A 341 -0.61 -18.13 9.29
N PRO A 342 -0.95 -19.05 8.36
CA PRO A 342 -2.33 -19.25 7.91
C PRO A 342 -3.29 -19.59 9.06
N ILE A 343 -2.85 -20.41 10.02
CA ILE A 343 -3.65 -20.83 11.17
C ILE A 343 -4.10 -19.62 12.00
N VAL A 344 -3.17 -18.71 12.30
CA VAL A 344 -3.47 -17.48 13.06
C VAL A 344 -4.47 -16.61 12.31
N ARG A 345 -4.29 -16.42 10.99
CA ARG A 345 -5.24 -15.63 10.18
C ARG A 345 -6.62 -16.26 10.05
N ASN A 346 -6.69 -17.59 10.04
CA ASN A 346 -7.97 -18.30 10.02
C ASN A 346 -8.72 -18.11 11.34
N ILE A 347 -8.04 -18.27 12.48
CA ILE A 347 -8.61 -18.07 13.82
C ILE A 347 -9.11 -16.63 14.00
N LEU A 348 -8.33 -15.64 13.56
CA LEU A 348 -8.68 -14.22 13.68
C LEU A 348 -9.69 -13.73 12.62
N GLY A 349 -10.18 -14.59 11.73
CA GLY A 349 -11.11 -14.22 10.66
C GLY A 349 -10.50 -13.39 9.50
N ILE A 350 -9.25 -12.97 9.59
CA ILE A 350 -8.53 -12.20 8.55
C ILE A 350 -8.53 -12.93 7.21
N ALA A 351 -8.28 -14.25 7.23
CA ALA A 351 -8.28 -15.05 6.01
C ALA A 351 -9.66 -15.15 5.33
N LYS A 352 -10.75 -14.92 6.06
CA LYS A 352 -12.10 -14.84 5.47
C LYS A 352 -12.26 -13.52 4.70
N ILE A 353 -11.90 -12.40 5.34
CA ILE A 353 -11.94 -11.07 4.72
C ILE A 353 -11.10 -11.05 3.44
N GLU A 354 -9.85 -11.55 3.50
CA GLU A 354 -8.97 -11.60 2.33
C GLU A 354 -9.56 -12.43 1.17
N ARG A 355 -10.23 -13.55 1.48
CA ARG A 355 -10.90 -14.37 0.47
C ARG A 355 -12.10 -13.65 -0.16
N GLU A 356 -12.90 -12.96 0.65
CA GLU A 356 -14.06 -12.18 0.18
C GLU A 356 -13.62 -10.99 -0.69
N THR A 357 -12.63 -10.22 -0.24
CA THR A 357 -12.05 -9.11 -1.01
C THR A 357 -11.47 -9.61 -2.32
N LYS A 358 -10.68 -10.70 -2.31
CA LYS A 358 -10.14 -11.29 -3.53
C LYS A 358 -11.26 -11.73 -4.48
N LYS A 359 -12.30 -12.40 -3.97
CA LYS A 359 -13.43 -12.86 -4.78
C LYS A 359 -14.15 -11.69 -5.48
N ASN A 360 -14.42 -10.61 -4.76
CA ASN A 360 -15.08 -9.43 -5.31
C ASN A 360 -14.22 -8.78 -6.40
N PHE A 361 -12.92 -8.64 -6.12
CA PHE A 361 -11.96 -8.12 -7.08
C PHE A 361 -11.86 -9.00 -8.34
N THR A 362 -11.66 -10.31 -8.18
CA THR A 362 -11.56 -11.25 -9.30
C THR A 362 -12.82 -11.21 -10.16
N LYS A 363 -14.01 -11.16 -9.54
CA LYS A 363 -15.28 -11.04 -10.27
C LYS A 363 -15.34 -9.75 -11.10
N PHE A 364 -14.90 -8.64 -10.52
CA PHE A 364 -14.85 -7.36 -11.23
C PHE A 364 -13.86 -7.37 -12.40
N MET A 365 -12.64 -7.89 -12.21
CA MET A 365 -11.67 -7.96 -13.31
C MET A 365 -12.11 -8.89 -14.43
N ILE A 366 -12.76 -10.01 -14.11
CA ILE A 366 -13.36 -10.88 -15.13
C ILE A 366 -14.43 -10.12 -15.93
N LYS A 367 -15.28 -9.31 -15.26
CA LYS A 367 -16.26 -8.43 -15.95
C LYS A 367 -15.57 -7.47 -16.93
N VAL A 368 -14.47 -6.82 -16.51
CA VAL A 368 -13.67 -5.92 -17.37
C VAL A 368 -13.11 -6.67 -18.59
N ILE A 369 -12.45 -7.81 -18.33
CA ILE A 369 -11.84 -8.68 -19.35
C ILE A 369 -12.89 -9.14 -20.36
N ASP A 370 -14.04 -9.65 -19.90
CA ASP A 370 -15.09 -10.17 -20.76
C ASP A 370 -15.78 -9.05 -21.56
N GLY A 371 -15.92 -7.87 -20.96
CA GLY A 371 -16.39 -6.66 -21.66
C GLY A 371 -15.47 -6.30 -22.83
N ARG A 372 -14.16 -6.29 -22.60
CA ARG A 372 -13.18 -6.03 -23.67
C ARG A 372 -13.18 -7.10 -24.75
N LYS A 373 -13.23 -8.39 -24.38
CA LYS A 373 -13.36 -9.50 -25.35
C LYS A 373 -14.59 -9.35 -26.26
N LYS A 374 -15.74 -8.92 -25.70
CA LYS A 374 -16.96 -8.67 -26.49
C LYS A 374 -16.82 -7.47 -27.42
N SER A 375 -16.22 -6.38 -26.93
CA SER A 375 -15.95 -5.18 -27.73
C SER A 375 -15.06 -5.48 -28.95
N LEU A 376 -13.97 -6.23 -28.77
CA LEU A 376 -13.08 -6.64 -29.87
C LEU A 376 -13.77 -7.54 -30.91
N LYS A 377 -14.69 -8.41 -30.48
CA LYS A 377 -15.47 -9.25 -31.40
C LYS A 377 -16.43 -8.43 -32.26
N ASN A 378 -17.07 -7.43 -31.67
CA ASN A 378 -18.07 -6.61 -32.36
C ASN A 378 -17.43 -5.56 -33.27
N ASN A 379 -16.26 -5.05 -32.91
CA ASN A 379 -15.50 -4.06 -33.68
C ASN A 379 -14.07 -4.55 -33.94
N PRO A 380 -13.83 -5.39 -34.96
CA PRO A 380 -12.52 -5.98 -35.25
C PRO A 380 -11.43 -4.94 -35.64
N GLY A 381 -11.84 -3.69 -35.88
CA GLY A 381 -10.98 -2.55 -36.18
C GLY A 381 -11.01 -1.44 -35.12
N ASP A 382 -11.51 -1.72 -33.91
CA ASP A 382 -11.32 -0.83 -32.75
C ASP A 382 -9.82 -0.83 -32.38
N ASP A 383 -9.04 -0.12 -33.19
CA ASP A 383 -7.62 0.15 -33.01
C ASP A 383 -7.43 1.23 -31.93
N ALA A 384 -8.23 1.17 -30.86
CA ALA A 384 -7.94 1.80 -29.57
C ALA A 384 -6.63 1.21 -29.02
N SER A 385 -5.55 1.56 -29.71
CA SER A 385 -4.14 1.39 -29.42
C SER A 385 -3.79 0.11 -28.66
N ARG A 386 -4.13 -1.09 -29.18
CA ARG A 386 -3.83 -2.41 -28.57
C ARG A 386 -3.59 -2.32 -27.06
N ALA A 387 -4.66 -2.08 -26.32
CA ALA A 387 -4.61 -1.91 -24.88
C ALA A 387 -3.79 -3.06 -24.27
N PHE A 388 -3.07 -2.82 -23.19
CA PHE A 388 -2.26 -3.83 -22.50
C PHE A 388 -3.01 -5.15 -22.28
N ILE A 389 -4.31 -5.04 -22.01
CA ILE A 389 -5.20 -6.18 -21.85
C ILE A 389 -5.33 -7.02 -23.13
N ASP A 390 -5.26 -6.43 -24.32
CA ASP A 390 -5.35 -7.13 -25.61
C ASP A 390 -4.13 -8.05 -25.82
N VAL A 391 -2.93 -7.57 -25.45
CA VAL A 391 -1.70 -8.39 -25.47
C VAL A 391 -1.77 -9.56 -24.49
N LEU A 392 -2.37 -9.34 -23.32
CA LEU A 392 -2.56 -10.42 -22.35
C LEU A 392 -3.66 -11.42 -22.76
N LEU A 393 -4.69 -10.95 -23.48
CA LEU A 393 -5.79 -11.78 -23.97
C LEU A 393 -5.32 -12.81 -25.01
N GLU A 394 -4.32 -12.46 -25.82
CA GLU A 394 -3.78 -13.33 -26.89
C GLU A 394 -2.89 -14.48 -26.38
N SER A 395 -2.39 -14.41 -25.13
CA SER A 395 -1.19 -15.17 -24.75
C SER A 395 -1.33 -16.07 -23.52
N ARG A 396 -2.38 -15.94 -22.69
CA ARG A 396 -2.44 -16.60 -21.37
C ARG A 396 -3.83 -17.10 -20.98
N SER A 397 -3.85 -17.97 -19.97
CA SER A 397 -5.06 -18.44 -19.29
C SER A 397 -5.74 -17.30 -18.51
N ASN A 398 -7.05 -17.44 -18.24
CA ASN A 398 -7.84 -16.42 -17.54
C ASN A 398 -7.29 -16.05 -16.15
N GLN A 399 -6.68 -16.99 -15.40
CA GLN A 399 -6.16 -16.69 -14.05
C GLN A 399 -4.91 -15.81 -14.10
N ASN A 400 -3.95 -16.14 -14.98
CA ASN A 400 -2.73 -15.34 -15.13
C ASN A 400 -3.07 -13.92 -15.63
N LEU A 401 -4.10 -13.81 -16.49
CA LEU A 401 -4.62 -12.53 -16.96
C LEU A 401 -5.14 -11.65 -15.81
N VAL A 402 -5.93 -12.21 -14.89
CA VAL A 402 -6.43 -11.46 -13.71
C VAL A 402 -5.28 -11.01 -12.81
N ASP A 403 -4.29 -11.87 -12.57
CA ASP A 403 -3.13 -11.56 -11.74
C ASP A 403 -2.28 -10.41 -12.32
N HIS A 404 -2.03 -10.42 -13.63
CA HIS A 404 -1.34 -9.32 -14.31
C HIS A 404 -2.16 -8.04 -14.36
N ALA A 405 -3.47 -8.14 -14.63
CA ALA A 405 -4.35 -6.99 -14.70
C ALA A 405 -4.49 -6.31 -13.32
N PHE A 406 -4.62 -7.08 -12.22
CA PHE A 406 -4.52 -6.53 -10.86
C PHE A 406 -3.19 -5.81 -10.67
N THR A 407 -2.09 -6.48 -11.02
CA THR A 407 -0.75 -5.95 -10.79
C THR A 407 -0.52 -4.61 -11.48
N ILE A 408 -0.91 -4.47 -12.75
CA ILE A 408 -0.75 -3.20 -13.47
C ILE A 408 -1.71 -2.14 -12.96
N PHE A 409 -2.97 -2.49 -12.71
CA PHE A 409 -3.95 -1.56 -12.14
C PHE A 409 -3.43 -0.98 -10.82
N ALA A 410 -3.16 -1.84 -9.84
CA ALA A 410 -2.69 -1.46 -8.50
C ALA A 410 -1.39 -0.65 -8.56
N ALA A 411 -0.46 -1.00 -9.44
CA ALA A 411 0.80 -0.29 -9.58
C ALA A 411 0.66 1.11 -10.21
N ALA A 412 -0.38 1.37 -11.01
CA ALA A 412 -0.48 2.58 -11.80
C ALA A 412 -1.36 3.68 -11.20
N PHE A 413 -2.47 3.34 -10.54
CA PHE A 413 -3.38 4.38 -10.06
C PHE A 413 -2.84 5.07 -8.79
N GLU A 414 -2.55 4.28 -7.74
CA GLU A 414 -2.23 4.84 -6.42
C GLU A 414 -0.86 5.52 -6.39
N THR A 415 0.13 4.96 -7.09
CA THR A 415 1.50 5.51 -7.13
C THR A 415 1.54 6.89 -7.80
N ASN A 416 0.84 7.05 -8.92
CA ASN A 416 0.77 8.31 -9.64
C ASN A 416 -0.08 9.33 -8.87
N ALA A 417 -1.21 8.92 -8.29
CA ALA A 417 -2.03 9.79 -7.44
C ALA A 417 -1.23 10.32 -6.24
N THR A 418 -0.47 9.45 -5.59
CA THR A 418 0.43 9.79 -4.48
C THR A 418 1.49 10.81 -4.91
N ALA A 419 2.17 10.56 -6.04
CA ALA A 419 3.20 11.47 -6.56
C ALA A 419 2.64 12.85 -6.93
N MET A 420 1.47 12.90 -7.60
CA MET A 420 0.80 14.17 -7.92
C MET A 420 0.37 14.91 -6.65
N ASN A 421 -0.16 14.21 -5.65
CA ASN A 421 -0.60 14.81 -4.40
C ASN A 421 0.59 15.47 -3.65
N PHE A 422 1.72 14.76 -3.56
CA PHE A 422 2.94 15.31 -2.97
C PHE A 422 3.54 16.44 -3.79
N LEU A 423 3.43 16.42 -5.12
CA LEU A 423 3.90 17.54 -5.95
C LEU A 423 3.07 18.79 -5.64
N LEU A 424 1.74 18.69 -5.65
CA LEU A 424 0.87 19.83 -5.36
C LEU A 424 1.15 20.40 -3.97
N PHE A 425 1.40 19.53 -2.98
CA PHE A 425 1.84 19.93 -1.64
C PHE A 425 3.19 20.65 -1.64
N LEU A 426 4.21 20.11 -2.31
CA LEU A 426 5.54 20.71 -2.38
C LEU A 426 5.52 22.04 -3.15
N LEU A 427 4.72 22.16 -4.20
CA LEU A 427 4.51 23.43 -4.91
C LEU A 427 3.79 24.46 -4.04
N ALA A 428 2.86 24.04 -3.19
CA ALA A 428 2.18 24.91 -2.23
C ALA A 428 3.16 25.43 -1.15
N LEU A 429 4.13 24.61 -0.73
CA LEU A 429 5.20 25.01 0.17
C LEU A 429 6.29 25.85 -0.51
N ASN A 430 6.40 25.81 -1.85
CA ASN A 430 7.44 26.47 -2.62
C ASN A 430 6.85 27.36 -3.74
N PRO A 431 6.25 28.52 -3.40
CA PRO A 431 5.57 29.39 -4.38
C PRO A 431 6.46 29.84 -5.55
N ALA A 432 7.77 30.00 -5.32
CA ALA A 432 8.72 30.36 -6.38
C ALA A 432 8.84 29.26 -7.46
N CYS A 433 8.84 27.98 -7.05
CA CYS A 433 8.82 26.87 -7.99
C CYS A 433 7.49 26.79 -8.72
N GLN A 434 6.37 26.99 -8.00
CA GLN A 434 5.04 27.00 -8.60
C GLN A 434 4.90 28.10 -9.67
N LYS A 435 5.44 29.29 -9.42
CA LYS A 435 5.48 30.39 -10.39
C LYS A 435 6.22 30.01 -11.66
N LYS A 436 7.38 29.34 -11.55
CA LYS A 436 8.14 28.84 -12.71
C LYS A 436 7.36 27.78 -13.49
N VAL A 437 6.67 26.87 -12.81
CA VAL A 437 5.77 25.89 -13.47
C VAL A 437 4.62 26.61 -14.20
N HIS A 438 4.02 27.63 -13.61
CA HIS A 438 2.99 28.42 -14.28
C HIS A 438 3.50 29.17 -15.51
N GLN A 439 4.69 29.77 -15.42
CA GLN A 439 5.35 30.43 -16.55
C GLN A 439 5.60 29.44 -17.70
N GLU A 440 6.16 28.27 -17.41
CA GLU A 440 6.36 27.20 -18.41
C GLU A 440 5.04 26.78 -19.06
N LEU A 441 3.97 26.63 -18.28
CA LEU A 441 2.64 26.30 -18.81
C LEU A 441 2.09 27.43 -19.70
N ASP A 442 2.29 28.68 -19.33
CA ASP A 442 1.82 29.82 -20.12
C ASP A 442 2.58 29.93 -21.44
N GLU A 443 3.88 29.63 -21.46
CA GLU A 443 4.72 29.61 -22.66
C GLU A 443 4.37 28.45 -23.60
N VAL A 444 4.17 27.24 -23.08
CA VAL A 444 3.87 26.05 -23.90
C VAL A 444 2.46 26.11 -24.48
N PHE A 445 1.49 26.58 -23.69
CA PHE A 445 0.08 26.58 -24.10
C PHE A 445 -0.41 27.94 -24.63
N ASN A 446 0.40 29.00 -24.55
CA ASN A 446 0.02 30.37 -24.96
C ASN A 446 -1.31 30.84 -24.31
N GLY A 447 -1.54 30.45 -23.07
CA GLY A 447 -2.79 30.73 -22.35
C GLY A 447 -4.01 29.90 -22.76
N ASP A 448 -3.89 29.00 -23.75
CA ASP A 448 -4.99 28.14 -24.21
C ASP A 448 -5.32 27.02 -23.20
N ARG A 449 -6.59 26.64 -23.15
CA ARG A 449 -7.15 25.52 -22.37
C ARG A 449 -7.38 24.25 -23.19
N ARG A 450 -6.86 24.21 -24.43
CA ARG A 450 -6.83 23.01 -25.27
C ARG A 450 -6.15 21.81 -24.59
N ASP A 451 -6.42 20.64 -25.17
CA ASP A 451 -5.78 19.39 -24.80
C ASP A 451 -4.26 19.43 -25.06
N ALA A 452 -3.51 18.75 -24.19
CA ALA A 452 -2.07 18.66 -24.28
C ALA A 452 -1.67 17.61 -25.33
N THR A 453 -0.86 18.04 -26.30
CA THR A 453 -0.27 17.17 -27.31
C THR A 453 1.03 16.54 -26.81
N ALA A 454 1.50 15.49 -27.47
CA ALA A 454 2.79 14.87 -27.15
C ALA A 454 3.97 15.85 -27.23
N LYS A 455 3.88 16.86 -28.10
CA LYS A 455 4.89 17.92 -28.20
C LYS A 455 4.87 18.81 -26.95
N ASP A 456 3.68 19.25 -26.51
CA ASP A 456 3.56 20.08 -25.31
C ASP A 456 4.13 19.36 -24.09
N ILE A 457 3.77 18.09 -23.90
CA ILE A 457 4.24 17.30 -22.76
C ILE A 457 5.77 17.17 -22.75
N LYS A 458 6.44 17.12 -23.90
CA LYS A 458 7.91 17.10 -23.95
C LYS A 458 8.54 18.42 -23.51
N GLU A 459 7.88 19.54 -23.78
CA GLU A 459 8.40 20.87 -23.45
C GLU A 459 8.19 21.27 -21.99
N LEU A 460 7.33 20.56 -21.23
CA LEU A 460 7.16 20.73 -19.78
C LEU A 460 8.37 20.19 -18.98
N LYS A 461 9.54 20.80 -19.15
CA LYS A 461 10.84 20.36 -18.61
C LYS A 461 11.00 20.71 -17.14
N TYR A 462 10.61 21.92 -16.73
CA TYR A 462 10.67 22.37 -15.34
C TYR A 462 9.63 21.64 -14.47
N MET A 463 8.41 21.44 -14.96
CA MET A 463 7.42 20.59 -14.29
C MET A 463 7.95 19.17 -14.12
N GLU A 464 8.63 18.61 -15.12
CA GLU A 464 9.27 17.30 -15.02
C GLU A 464 10.34 17.27 -13.92
N MET A 465 11.21 18.28 -13.84
CA MET A 465 12.18 18.40 -12.74
C MET A 465 11.51 18.50 -11.37
N CYS A 466 10.36 19.17 -11.26
CA CYS A 466 9.59 19.24 -10.02
C CYS A 466 8.98 17.88 -9.64
N ILE A 467 8.47 17.11 -10.62
CA ILE A 467 7.99 15.74 -10.41
C ILE A 467 9.13 14.84 -9.93
N LEU A 468 10.33 14.97 -10.52
CA LEU A 468 11.51 14.21 -10.13
C LEU A 468 11.97 14.56 -8.70
N GLU A 469 12.06 15.84 -8.36
CA GLU A 469 12.38 16.27 -7.00
C GLU A 469 11.31 15.85 -6.00
N THR A 470 10.04 15.82 -6.40
CA THR A 470 8.95 15.28 -5.56
C THR A 470 9.19 13.81 -5.23
N MET A 471 9.52 12.96 -6.21
CA MET A 471 9.81 11.54 -5.96
C MET A 471 11.16 11.31 -5.27
N ARG A 472 12.05 12.31 -5.22
CA ARG A 472 13.20 12.29 -4.32
C ARG A 472 12.74 12.40 -2.87
N HIS A 473 11.92 13.41 -2.54
CA HIS A 473 11.39 13.61 -1.19
C HIS A 473 10.43 12.51 -0.75
N PHE A 474 9.52 12.11 -1.63
CA PHE A 474 8.43 11.17 -1.36
C PHE A 474 8.35 10.11 -2.47
N PRO A 475 9.31 9.17 -2.55
CA PRO A 475 9.26 8.09 -3.52
C PRO A 475 8.02 7.22 -3.29
N PRO A 476 7.11 7.06 -4.28
CA PRO A 476 5.91 6.23 -4.12
C PRO A 476 6.22 4.80 -3.69
N ALA A 477 7.34 4.23 -4.15
CA ALA A 477 7.89 2.97 -3.66
C ALA A 477 9.11 3.24 -2.76
N PRO A 478 8.94 3.38 -1.43
CA PRO A 478 9.99 3.86 -0.54
C PRO A 478 11.04 2.78 -0.20
N MET A 479 10.72 1.51 -0.45
CA MET A 479 11.61 0.37 -0.25
C MET A 479 11.26 -0.75 -1.24
N PHE A 480 12.27 -1.50 -1.67
CA PHE A 480 12.09 -2.79 -2.30
C PHE A 480 13.26 -3.72 -1.99
N SER A 481 13.08 -5.01 -2.27
CA SER A 481 14.07 -6.05 -1.97
C SER A 481 14.34 -6.96 -3.17
N ARG A 482 15.49 -7.65 -3.14
CA ARG A 482 15.85 -8.76 -4.03
C ARG A 482 16.33 -9.95 -3.25
N ASN A 483 15.97 -11.16 -3.66
CA ASN A 483 16.62 -12.37 -3.17
C ASN A 483 17.82 -12.69 -4.07
N LEU A 484 18.99 -12.94 -3.48
CA LEU A 484 20.20 -13.19 -4.25
C LEU A 484 20.29 -14.64 -4.74
N GLU A 485 20.26 -14.82 -6.06
CA GLU A 485 20.49 -16.12 -6.72
C GLU A 485 21.94 -16.62 -6.71
N THR A 486 22.89 -15.71 -6.61
CA THR A 486 24.34 -15.94 -6.59
C THR A 486 24.98 -14.97 -5.59
N ASP A 487 26.22 -15.24 -5.18
CA ASP A 487 26.93 -14.31 -4.31
C ASP A 487 27.27 -13.02 -5.06
N ILE A 488 27.28 -11.89 -4.34
CA ILE A 488 27.76 -10.60 -4.84
C ILE A 488 29.01 -10.22 -4.08
N VAL A 489 30.03 -9.72 -4.78
CA VAL A 489 31.22 -9.12 -4.18
C VAL A 489 31.10 -7.60 -4.33
N LEU A 490 31.09 -6.88 -3.22
CA LEU A 490 31.09 -5.42 -3.20
C LEU A 490 32.50 -4.87 -3.47
N ASP A 491 32.61 -3.57 -3.74
CA ASP A 491 33.87 -2.91 -4.13
C ASP A 491 35.01 -3.08 -3.10
N ASP A 492 34.68 -3.27 -1.82
CA ASP A 492 35.64 -3.48 -0.72
C ASP A 492 36.02 -4.97 -0.53
N GLY A 493 35.56 -5.85 -1.43
CA GLY A 493 35.74 -7.30 -1.35
C GLY A 493 34.76 -8.01 -0.39
N THR A 494 33.86 -7.28 0.26
CA THR A 494 32.86 -7.89 1.14
C THR A 494 31.85 -8.69 0.32
N LEU A 495 31.58 -9.93 0.72
CA LEU A 495 30.71 -10.84 0.00
C LEU A 495 29.31 -10.87 0.63
N VAL A 496 28.29 -10.56 -0.17
CA VAL A 496 26.88 -10.78 0.16
C VAL A 496 26.49 -12.19 -0.33
N PRO A 497 26.14 -13.11 0.57
CA PRO A 497 25.88 -14.50 0.18
C PRO A 497 24.57 -14.70 -0.58
N LYS A 498 24.58 -15.64 -1.53
CA LYS A 498 23.40 -16.27 -2.13
C LYS A 498 22.36 -16.62 -1.06
N GLY A 499 21.09 -16.34 -1.35
CA GLY A 499 19.94 -16.60 -0.50
C GLY A 499 19.62 -15.48 0.50
N ALA A 500 20.50 -14.49 0.66
CA ALA A 500 20.21 -13.28 1.41
C ALA A 500 19.19 -12.41 0.66
N ASP A 501 18.32 -11.74 1.41
CA ASP A 501 17.49 -10.67 0.88
C ASP A 501 18.25 -9.35 0.96
N VAL A 502 18.45 -8.68 -0.16
CA VAL A 502 19.02 -7.33 -0.19
C VAL A 502 17.89 -6.32 -0.18
N GLY A 503 17.80 -5.54 0.89
CA GLY A 503 16.84 -4.46 1.06
C GLY A 503 17.43 -3.12 0.60
N ILE A 504 16.67 -2.40 -0.23
CA ILE A 504 17.05 -1.09 -0.77
C ILE A 504 16.00 -0.09 -0.29
N PHE A 505 16.40 0.77 0.65
CA PHE A 505 15.55 1.82 1.20
C PHE A 505 15.67 3.09 0.34
N VAL A 506 14.90 3.14 -0.75
CA VAL A 506 14.88 4.24 -1.72
C VAL A 506 14.73 5.60 -1.04
N TYR A 507 13.88 5.69 -0.01
CA TYR A 507 13.72 6.93 0.76
C TYR A 507 15.05 7.43 1.33
N GLU A 508 15.84 6.56 1.93
CA GLU A 508 17.14 6.91 2.52
C GLU A 508 18.19 7.19 1.44
N VAL A 509 18.18 6.42 0.34
CA VAL A 509 19.04 6.67 -0.83
C VAL A 509 18.80 8.08 -1.40
N HIS A 510 17.54 8.49 -1.49
CA HIS A 510 17.13 9.79 -2.04
C HIS A 510 17.32 10.97 -1.08
N ASN A 511 17.46 10.71 0.21
CA ASN A 511 17.70 11.72 1.24
C ASN A 511 19.16 11.72 1.75
N ASP A 512 20.04 10.99 1.08
CA ASP A 512 21.45 10.94 1.42
C ASP A 512 22.12 12.30 1.17
N PRO A 513 22.61 13.01 2.20
CA PRO A 513 23.22 14.33 2.04
C PRO A 513 24.54 14.31 1.25
N ALA A 514 25.19 13.15 1.13
CA ALA A 514 26.40 13.01 0.31
C ALA A 514 26.09 13.02 -1.20
N VAL A 515 24.86 12.64 -1.58
CA VAL A 515 24.38 12.67 -2.97
C VAL A 515 23.54 13.92 -3.24
N PHE A 516 22.73 14.34 -2.27
CA PHE A 516 21.82 15.47 -2.34
C PHE A 516 22.10 16.46 -1.20
N PRO A 517 23.06 17.38 -1.37
CA PRO A 517 23.38 18.37 -0.34
C PRO A 517 22.15 19.18 0.06
N HIS A 518 21.90 19.40 1.35
CA HIS A 518 20.65 19.96 1.89
C HIS A 518 19.40 19.18 1.44
N PRO A 519 19.30 17.88 1.79
CA PRO A 519 18.27 16.97 1.28
C PRO A 519 16.84 17.39 1.64
N GLU A 520 16.66 18.22 2.66
CA GLU A 520 15.37 18.80 3.07
C GLU A 520 14.87 19.92 2.15
N LYS A 521 15.75 20.56 1.37
CA LYS A 521 15.38 21.63 0.44
C LYS A 521 14.74 21.03 -0.82
N PHE A 522 13.55 21.53 -1.19
CA PHE A 522 12.94 21.23 -2.48
C PHE A 522 13.62 22.06 -3.57
N ASP A 523 14.42 21.40 -4.40
CA ASP A 523 15.24 22.06 -5.41
C ASP A 523 15.19 21.32 -6.76
N PRO A 524 14.29 21.72 -7.68
CA PRO A 524 14.17 21.11 -8.99
C PRO A 524 15.45 21.19 -9.84
N ASP A 525 16.31 22.18 -9.61
CA ASP A 525 17.54 22.38 -10.41
C ASP A 525 18.55 21.24 -10.20
N ARG A 526 18.38 20.40 -9.17
CA ARG A 526 19.10 19.12 -9.01
C ARG A 526 18.89 18.15 -10.18
N PHE A 527 17.85 18.36 -10.98
CA PHE A 527 17.54 17.54 -12.15
C PHE A 527 17.87 18.22 -13.47
N LEU A 528 18.62 19.33 -13.43
CA LEU A 528 19.25 19.86 -14.63
C LEU A 528 20.16 18.79 -15.27
N PRO A 529 20.25 18.70 -16.61
CA PRO A 529 21.02 17.67 -17.30
C PRO A 529 22.48 17.57 -16.82
N ALA A 530 23.12 18.71 -16.53
CA ALA A 530 24.49 18.77 -16.03
C ALA A 530 24.63 18.14 -14.62
N GLU A 531 23.66 18.36 -13.73
CA GLU A 531 23.67 17.81 -12.37
C GLU A 531 23.34 16.31 -12.36
N VAL A 532 22.41 15.88 -13.22
CA VAL A 532 22.10 14.44 -13.39
C VAL A 532 23.33 13.68 -13.90
N LYS A 533 24.09 14.26 -14.84
CA LYS A 533 25.31 13.61 -15.40
C LYS A 533 26.41 13.39 -14.35
N LYS A 534 26.51 14.24 -13.34
CA LYS A 534 27.48 14.11 -12.23
C LYS A 534 27.07 13.04 -11.21
N ARG A 535 25.77 12.75 -11.09
CA ARG A 535 25.23 11.84 -10.09
C ARG A 535 25.46 10.39 -10.48
N HIS A 536 25.78 9.56 -9.51
CA HIS A 536 25.82 8.12 -9.71
C HIS A 536 24.45 7.59 -10.18
N ASN A 537 24.49 6.71 -11.17
CA ASN A 537 23.32 6.21 -11.90
C ASN A 537 22.29 5.48 -11.03
N TYR A 538 22.70 4.99 -9.86
CA TYR A 538 21.87 4.23 -8.92
C TYR A 538 21.59 4.99 -7.61
N SER A 539 21.92 6.28 -7.55
CA SER A 539 21.60 7.14 -6.39
C SER A 539 20.28 7.91 -6.54
N TYR A 540 19.57 7.74 -7.66
CA TYR A 540 18.20 8.20 -7.85
C TYR A 540 17.42 7.13 -8.62
N ILE A 541 16.55 6.40 -7.92
CA ILE A 541 15.90 5.17 -8.37
C ILE A 541 14.40 5.09 -7.98
N PRO A 542 13.59 6.15 -8.16
CA PRO A 542 12.16 6.12 -7.80
C PRO A 542 11.38 5.06 -8.58
N PHE A 543 11.86 4.69 -9.77
CA PHE A 543 11.30 3.66 -10.64
C PHE A 543 12.11 2.35 -10.61
N SER A 544 12.97 2.16 -9.59
CA SER A 544 14.03 1.14 -9.59
C SER A 544 14.96 1.30 -10.80
N LYS A 545 15.91 0.38 -10.99
CA LYS A 545 16.77 0.34 -12.18
C LYS A 545 17.06 -1.12 -12.59
N GLY A 546 17.66 -1.29 -13.77
CA GLY A 546 18.02 -2.59 -14.34
C GLY A 546 16.83 -3.40 -14.88
N PRO A 547 16.95 -4.74 -14.95
CA PRO A 547 15.95 -5.60 -15.61
C PRO A 547 14.57 -5.49 -14.97
N ARG A 548 14.52 -5.35 -13.64
CA ARG A 548 13.29 -5.19 -12.84
C ARG A 548 12.89 -3.73 -12.62
N SER A 549 13.34 -2.81 -13.48
CA SER A 549 12.86 -1.42 -13.49
C SER A 549 11.36 -1.34 -13.77
N CYS A 550 10.72 -0.25 -13.35
CA CYS A 550 9.30 -0.02 -13.56
C CYS A 550 8.95 -0.06 -15.06
N ILE A 551 8.01 -0.92 -15.45
CA ILE A 551 7.54 -1.01 -16.84
C ILE A 551 6.75 0.26 -17.24
N GLY A 552 6.05 0.86 -16.28
CA GLY A 552 5.18 2.00 -16.46
C GLY A 552 5.86 3.36 -16.28
N GLN A 553 7.19 3.44 -16.16
CA GLN A 553 7.88 4.72 -15.87
C GLN A 553 7.48 5.83 -16.85
N LYS A 554 7.53 5.55 -18.16
CA LYS A 554 7.19 6.54 -19.19
C LYS A 554 5.70 6.89 -19.16
N TYR A 555 4.84 5.89 -19.00
CA TYR A 555 3.40 6.10 -18.82
C TYR A 555 3.11 7.02 -17.64
N ALA A 556 3.72 6.77 -16.48
CA ALA A 556 3.55 7.56 -15.27
C ALA A 556 3.97 9.03 -15.47
N MET A 557 5.14 9.26 -16.06
CA MET A 557 5.60 10.63 -16.33
C MET A 557 4.67 11.38 -17.29
N LEU A 558 4.21 10.73 -18.36
CA LEU A 558 3.28 11.35 -19.31
C LEU A 558 1.92 11.64 -18.68
N GLN A 559 1.37 10.67 -17.93
CA GLN A 559 0.09 10.80 -17.25
C GLN A 559 0.14 11.94 -16.24
N MET A 560 1.14 11.96 -15.35
CA MET A 560 1.29 13.01 -14.35
C MET A 560 1.42 14.38 -15.01
N LYS A 561 2.29 14.54 -16.01
CA LYS A 561 2.49 15.83 -16.71
C LYS A 561 1.21 16.30 -17.40
N SER A 562 0.47 15.40 -18.07
CA SER A 562 -0.79 15.73 -18.73
C SER A 562 -1.86 16.17 -17.73
N VAL A 563 -2.14 15.36 -16.70
CA VAL A 563 -3.16 15.67 -15.69
C VAL A 563 -2.81 16.95 -14.92
N LEU A 564 -1.55 17.09 -14.48
CA LEU A 564 -1.08 18.29 -13.76
C LEU A 564 -1.11 19.55 -14.65
N SER A 565 -0.87 19.43 -15.95
CA SER A 565 -0.99 20.58 -16.87
C SER A 565 -2.43 21.10 -16.95
N HIS A 566 -3.44 20.25 -16.83
CA HIS A 566 -4.84 20.69 -16.75
C HIS A 566 -5.13 21.38 -15.42
N VAL A 567 -4.67 20.80 -14.30
CA VAL A 567 -4.91 21.35 -12.95
C VAL A 567 -4.20 22.69 -12.76
N LEU A 568 -2.91 22.78 -13.06
CA LEU A 568 -2.08 23.98 -12.78
C LEU A 568 -2.27 25.11 -13.80
N ARG A 569 -2.93 24.87 -14.93
CA ARG A 569 -3.41 25.95 -15.82
C ARG A 569 -4.61 26.69 -15.24
N GLU A 570 -5.39 26.02 -14.39
CA GLU A 570 -6.65 26.51 -13.82
C GLU A 570 -6.50 27.02 -12.40
N PHE A 571 -5.56 26.47 -11.62
CA PHE A 571 -5.44 26.73 -10.19
C PHE A 571 -4.01 27.09 -9.77
N SER A 572 -3.92 27.93 -8.76
CA SER A 572 -2.77 28.02 -7.85
C SER A 572 -3.07 27.24 -6.57
N VAL A 573 -2.06 26.59 -6.00
CA VAL A 573 -2.18 25.75 -4.80
C VAL A 573 -1.47 26.42 -3.63
N THR A 574 -2.13 26.47 -2.48
CA THR A 574 -1.53 26.94 -1.22
C THR A 574 -1.86 25.96 -0.09
N THR A 575 -1.11 26.04 1.01
CA THR A 575 -1.39 25.28 2.23
C THR A 575 -0.93 26.05 3.46
N LYS A 576 -1.58 25.79 4.59
CA LYS A 576 -1.12 26.23 5.92
C LYS A 576 -0.29 25.15 6.63
N MET A 577 -0.23 23.95 6.06
CA MET A 577 0.59 22.87 6.59
C MET A 577 2.07 23.15 6.31
N THR A 578 2.93 22.47 7.04
CA THR A 578 4.38 22.46 6.90
C THR A 578 4.85 21.04 6.61
N ARG A 579 6.13 20.90 6.22
CA ARG A 579 6.73 19.57 6.02
C ARG A 579 6.69 18.68 7.27
N LYS A 580 6.70 19.28 8.47
CA LYS A 580 6.70 18.57 9.76
C LYS A 580 5.35 17.97 10.10
N ASP A 581 4.27 18.48 9.52
CA ASP A 581 2.92 17.97 9.76
C ASP A 581 2.65 16.65 9.02
N VAL A 582 3.52 16.26 8.08
CA VAL A 582 3.38 15.05 7.27
C VAL A 582 4.27 13.94 7.83
N ASN A 583 3.68 13.02 8.59
CA ASN A 583 4.38 11.82 9.04
C ASN A 583 4.25 10.70 8.02
N ILE A 584 5.39 10.13 7.64
CA ILE A 584 5.46 9.09 6.64
C ILE A 584 5.33 7.72 7.30
N ILE A 585 4.51 6.87 6.69
CA ILE A 585 4.41 5.45 6.98
C ILE A 585 5.03 4.69 5.80
N ILE A 586 5.93 3.76 6.11
CA ILE A 586 6.56 2.89 5.10
C ILE A 586 5.68 1.64 4.95
N GLY A 587 4.94 1.57 3.86
CA GLY A 587 4.13 0.42 3.44
C GLY A 587 4.64 -0.19 2.13
N SER A 588 3.74 -0.88 1.40
CA SER A 588 4.02 -1.32 0.03
C SER A 588 4.19 -0.14 -0.92
N ILE A 589 3.59 0.99 -0.56
CA ILE A 589 3.88 2.33 -1.08
C ILE A 589 4.12 3.27 0.11
N ILE A 590 4.56 4.50 -0.18
CA ILE A 590 4.63 5.55 0.85
C ILE A 590 3.20 5.96 1.24
N GLU A 591 2.93 5.97 2.54
CA GLU A 591 1.65 6.36 3.13
C GLU A 591 1.88 7.51 4.11
N ILE A 592 0.80 8.17 4.52
CA ILE A 592 0.81 9.25 5.50
C ILE A 592 -0.21 8.98 6.60
N ASP A 593 0.07 9.40 7.83
CA ASP A 593 -0.84 9.22 8.96
C ASP A 593 -1.91 10.31 9.08
N CYS A 594 -1.85 11.33 8.23
CA CYS A 594 -2.77 12.46 8.16
C CYS A 594 -3.14 12.79 6.72
N SER A 595 -4.28 13.43 6.48
CA SER A 595 -4.61 14.00 5.17
C SER A 595 -3.76 15.23 4.87
N ILE A 596 -3.41 15.43 3.58
CA ILE A 596 -2.78 16.67 3.11
C ILE A 596 -3.87 17.64 2.68
N PHE A 597 -4.01 18.72 3.43
CA PHE A 597 -5.00 19.75 3.16
C PHE A 597 -4.42 20.87 2.30
N LEU A 598 -5.03 21.07 1.12
CA LEU A 598 -4.65 22.10 0.16
C LEU A 598 -5.82 23.06 -0.07
N THR A 599 -5.49 24.30 -0.44
CA THR A 599 -6.44 25.31 -0.91
C THR A 599 -6.11 25.64 -2.36
N LEU A 600 -7.11 25.55 -3.24
CA LEU A 600 -6.99 25.94 -4.64
C LEU A 600 -7.61 27.32 -4.86
N SER A 601 -6.87 28.19 -5.52
CA SER A 601 -7.36 29.51 -5.96
C SER A 601 -7.36 29.55 -7.50
N PRO A 602 -8.43 30.03 -8.15
CA PRO A 602 -8.45 30.17 -9.60
C PRO A 602 -7.27 31.00 -10.11
N ARG A 603 -6.63 30.54 -11.17
CA ARG A 603 -5.55 31.27 -11.84
C ARG A 603 -6.17 32.20 -12.88
N CYS A 604 -6.10 33.51 -12.66
CA CYS A 604 -6.29 34.46 -13.75
C CYS A 604 -5.17 34.22 -14.76
N GLY A 605 -5.50 33.73 -15.96
CA GLY A 605 -4.51 33.56 -17.03
C GLY A 605 -3.80 34.89 -17.34
N PRO A 606 -2.74 34.88 -18.16
CA PRO A 606 -2.19 36.13 -18.67
C PRO A 606 -3.34 36.89 -19.32
N LYS A 607 -3.71 38.05 -18.73
CA LYS A 607 -4.59 39.00 -19.41
C LYS A 607 -3.91 39.22 -20.74
N THR A 608 -4.57 38.85 -21.83
CA THR A 608 -4.22 39.33 -23.15
C THR A 608 -4.16 40.83 -23.01
N MET A 609 -2.95 41.40 -22.92
CA MET A 609 -2.75 42.81 -23.16
C MET A 609 -3.08 42.98 -24.64
N TYR A 610 -4.37 43.15 -24.94
CA TYR A 610 -4.77 43.81 -26.15
C TYR A 610 -4.14 45.19 -26.07
N LYS A 611 -3.03 45.36 -26.80
CA LYS A 611 -2.59 46.67 -27.25
C LYS A 611 -3.76 47.23 -28.07
N PHE A 612 -4.47 48.19 -27.48
CA PHE A 612 -5.27 49.14 -28.26
C PHE A 612 -4.33 50.07 -29.03
#